data_AF-A0A916QYY0-F1
#
_entry.id   AF-A0A916QYY0-F1
#
_cell.length_a   1.000
_cell.length_b   1.000
_cell.length_c   1.000
_cell.angle_alpha   90.00
_cell.angle_beta   90.00
_cell.angle_gamma   90.00
#
_symmetry.space_group_name_H-M   'P 1'
#
loop_
_entity.id
_entity.type
_entity.pdbx_description
1 polymer ?
#
loop_
_entity_poly.entity_id
_entity_poly.type
_entity_poly.pdbx_seq_one_letter_code
_entity_poly.pdbx_strand_id
1 'polypeptide(L)'
;MPDNYILSLTKLWVSMTWKKFTKRTTTIKFYIRSSAQQILRTVAESFHSYYGLIKAYSEGKITNRPRIPNYRKKGGLATVSYPAQALKLKGNQIRVPLGNTCKRWFGLDCFLIPIPSNLAFSAIKELRILPRNRCFYWEFVYEKEVVVKPQLNQENVLGIDHGVNNWLTCVSNVGTSLIVDGKHLKSMNRWYNKQVSTLKENQPTGFWSNRLAAITEKRNRQIRDGINKAARIVINHCLKNQIGTIVFGWNQGQKNQIELGKKVIQNLYQFLQLD
;
A
#
# COMPACT_ATOMS: atom_id res chain seq x y z
N MET A 1 22.98 -21.83 -29.66
CA MET A 1 21.97 -22.72 -29.05
C MET A 1 22.46 -23.13 -27.67
N PRO A 2 21.98 -22.49 -26.59
CA PRO A 2 21.30 -23.25 -25.53
C PRO A 2 20.29 -22.40 -24.70
N ASP A 3 19.23 -21.84 -25.28
CA ASP A 3 18.25 -21.04 -24.51
C ASP A 3 16.93 -21.79 -24.17
N ASN A 4 16.71 -22.98 -24.73
CA ASN A 4 15.44 -23.69 -24.59
C ASN A 4 15.36 -24.67 -23.41
N TYR A 5 16.48 -25.01 -22.77
CA TYR A 5 16.47 -26.01 -21.68
C TYR A 5 16.17 -25.41 -20.29
N ILE A 6 16.55 -24.15 -20.02
CA ILE A 6 16.39 -23.50 -18.71
C ILE A 6 14.92 -23.15 -18.41
N LEU A 7 14.14 -22.78 -19.43
CA LEU A 7 12.69 -22.51 -19.30
C LEU A 7 11.86 -23.79 -19.09
N SER A 8 12.34 -24.95 -19.56
CA SER A 8 11.63 -26.22 -19.39
C SER A 8 11.80 -26.80 -17.98
N LEU A 9 13.01 -26.72 -17.41
CA LEU A 9 13.34 -27.24 -16.08
C LEU A 9 12.73 -26.39 -14.96
N THR A 10 12.67 -25.05 -15.12
CA THR A 10 11.98 -24.16 -14.16
C THR A 10 10.47 -24.39 -14.13
N LYS A 11 9.82 -24.63 -15.28
CA LYS A 11 8.40 -25.03 -15.32
C LYS A 11 8.15 -26.40 -14.69
N LEU A 12 9.03 -27.39 -14.93
CA LEU A 12 8.88 -28.74 -14.39
C LEU A 12 9.12 -28.81 -12.88
N TRP A 13 10.17 -28.14 -12.37
CA TRP A 13 10.47 -28.05 -10.93
C TRP A 13 9.38 -27.31 -10.16
N VAL A 14 8.86 -26.20 -10.70
CA VAL A 14 7.71 -25.50 -10.11
C VAL A 14 6.50 -26.42 -10.08
N SER A 15 6.21 -27.20 -11.13
CA SER A 15 5.05 -28.11 -11.17
C SER A 15 5.15 -29.32 -10.22
N MET A 16 6.34 -29.91 -10.05
CA MET A 16 6.56 -31.08 -9.20
C MET A 16 6.63 -30.71 -7.71
N THR A 17 7.23 -29.56 -7.37
CA THR A 17 7.16 -29.01 -6.01
C THR A 17 5.75 -28.51 -5.67
N TRP A 18 5.01 -27.98 -6.65
CA TRP A 18 3.61 -27.54 -6.50
C TRP A 18 2.65 -28.62 -6.01
N LYS A 19 2.67 -29.82 -6.62
CA LYS A 19 1.78 -30.93 -6.21
C LYS A 19 2.15 -31.49 -4.82
N LYS A 20 3.43 -31.44 -4.43
CA LYS A 20 3.90 -31.91 -3.11
C LYS A 20 3.67 -30.87 -2.00
N PHE A 21 3.85 -29.59 -2.27
CA PHE A 21 3.73 -28.51 -1.27
C PHE A 21 2.26 -28.21 -0.89
N THR A 22 1.37 -28.18 -1.88
CA THR A 22 -0.08 -27.98 -1.67
C THR A 22 -0.76 -29.15 -0.93
N LYS A 23 -0.22 -30.37 -1.04
CA LYS A 23 -0.74 -31.55 -0.32
C LYS A 23 -0.36 -31.57 1.17
N ARG A 24 0.77 -30.96 1.55
CA ARG A 24 1.34 -31.04 2.91
C ARG A 24 0.89 -29.93 3.86
N THR A 25 0.40 -28.79 3.37
CA THR A 25 -0.07 -27.68 4.21
C THR A 25 -1.59 -27.72 4.38
N THR A 26 -2.05 -28.06 5.58
CA THR A 26 -3.48 -28.14 5.95
C THR A 26 -4.25 -26.85 5.65
N THR A 27 -3.62 -25.69 5.80
CA THR A 27 -4.23 -24.38 5.58
C THR A 27 -4.62 -24.11 4.12
N ILE A 28 -3.86 -24.64 3.14
CA ILE A 28 -4.15 -24.40 1.71
C ILE A 28 -5.50 -25.02 1.30
N LYS A 29 -5.92 -26.09 1.98
CA LYS A 29 -7.18 -26.80 1.69
C LYS A 29 -8.44 -26.01 2.04
N PHE A 30 -8.32 -24.92 2.82
CA PHE A 30 -9.43 -24.00 3.12
C PHE A 30 -9.65 -22.96 2.01
N TYR A 31 -8.67 -22.76 1.14
CA TYR A 31 -8.79 -21.84 0.01
C TYR A 31 -9.32 -22.54 -1.24
N ILE A 32 -9.97 -21.77 -2.11
CA ILE A 32 -10.18 -22.21 -3.48
C ILE A 32 -8.82 -22.28 -4.21
N ARG A 33 -8.75 -23.09 -5.26
CA ARG A 33 -7.51 -23.32 -6.01
C ARG A 33 -6.86 -22.01 -6.46
N SER A 34 -7.60 -21.11 -7.11
CA SER A 34 -7.01 -19.86 -7.62
C SER A 34 -6.42 -18.96 -6.53
N SER A 35 -7.06 -18.87 -5.36
CA SER A 35 -6.53 -18.09 -4.22
C SER A 35 -5.27 -18.73 -3.62
N ALA A 36 -5.24 -20.05 -3.51
CA ALA A 36 -4.02 -20.77 -3.11
C ALA A 36 -2.86 -20.53 -4.10
N GLN A 37 -3.16 -20.48 -5.39
CA GLN A 37 -2.17 -20.17 -6.43
C GLN A 37 -1.64 -18.73 -6.31
N GLN A 38 -2.51 -17.76 -6.01
CA GLN A 38 -2.09 -16.37 -5.78
C GLN A 38 -1.15 -16.26 -4.57
N ILE A 39 -1.42 -16.96 -3.46
CA ILE A 39 -0.53 -16.96 -2.29
C ILE A 39 0.88 -17.45 -2.68
N LEU A 40 0.96 -18.52 -3.47
CA LEU A 40 2.25 -19.03 -3.95
C LEU A 40 2.96 -18.05 -4.88
N ARG A 41 2.21 -17.35 -5.74
CA ARG A 41 2.77 -16.30 -6.62
C ARG A 41 3.35 -15.15 -5.82
N THR A 42 2.67 -14.68 -4.78
CA THR A 42 3.20 -13.62 -3.90
C THR A 42 4.51 -14.02 -3.23
N VAL A 43 4.65 -15.31 -2.85
CA VAL A 43 5.93 -15.82 -2.33
C VAL A 43 7.00 -15.79 -3.42
N ALA A 44 6.70 -16.27 -4.62
CA ALA A 44 7.63 -16.24 -5.75
C ALA A 44 8.07 -14.81 -6.11
N GLU A 45 7.13 -13.86 -6.14
CA GLU A 45 7.38 -12.43 -6.37
C GLU A 45 8.32 -11.85 -5.30
N SER A 46 8.09 -12.19 -4.02
CA SER A 46 8.95 -11.74 -2.92
C SER A 46 10.40 -12.20 -3.08
N PHE A 47 10.61 -13.44 -3.53
CA PHE A 47 11.94 -13.96 -3.84
C PHE A 47 12.53 -13.33 -5.10
N HIS A 48 11.73 -13.13 -6.14
CA HIS A 48 12.18 -12.44 -7.36
C HIS A 48 12.68 -11.02 -7.05
N SER A 49 11.93 -10.24 -6.26
CA SER A 49 12.35 -8.92 -5.79
C SER A 49 13.62 -8.98 -4.93
N TYR A 50 13.74 -9.97 -4.05
CA TYR A 50 14.94 -10.18 -3.24
C TYR A 50 16.19 -10.41 -4.11
N TYR A 51 16.12 -11.25 -5.14
CA TYR A 51 17.24 -11.46 -6.06
C TYR A 51 17.59 -10.19 -6.85
N GLY A 52 16.58 -9.41 -7.27
CA GLY A 52 16.81 -8.10 -7.87
C GLY A 52 17.58 -7.14 -6.95
N LEU A 53 17.22 -7.10 -5.66
CA LEU A 53 17.94 -6.29 -4.66
C LEU A 53 19.36 -6.81 -4.39
N ILE A 54 19.57 -8.12 -4.35
CA ILE A 54 20.91 -8.72 -4.19
C ILE A 54 21.82 -8.25 -5.33
N LYS A 55 21.32 -8.29 -6.57
CA LYS A 55 22.04 -7.81 -7.75
C LYS A 55 22.38 -6.32 -7.65
N ALA A 56 21.40 -5.49 -7.27
CA ALA A 56 21.63 -4.06 -7.07
C ALA A 56 22.66 -3.77 -5.97
N TYR A 57 22.70 -4.58 -4.90
CA TYR A 57 23.70 -4.46 -3.83
C TYR A 57 25.10 -4.83 -4.33
N SER A 58 25.23 -5.92 -5.09
CA SER A 58 26.53 -6.30 -5.68
C SER A 58 27.06 -5.27 -6.68
N GLU A 59 26.16 -4.54 -7.36
CA GLU A 59 26.50 -3.45 -8.28
C GLU A 59 26.77 -2.12 -7.56
N GLY A 60 26.70 -2.06 -6.22
CA GLY A 60 26.92 -0.84 -5.44
C GLY A 60 25.80 0.21 -5.53
N LYS A 61 24.66 -0.11 -6.16
CA LYS A 61 23.52 0.82 -6.32
C LYS A 61 22.74 1.05 -5.03
N ILE A 62 22.84 0.13 -4.08
CA ILE A 62 22.25 0.25 -2.75
C ILE A 62 23.31 -0.01 -1.68
N THR A 63 23.24 0.75 -0.59
CA THR A 63 24.23 0.69 0.51
C THR A 63 23.97 -0.44 1.49
N ASN A 64 22.70 -0.80 1.68
CA ASN A 64 22.28 -1.80 2.66
C ASN A 64 22.10 -3.18 2.01
N ARG A 65 22.68 -4.21 2.62
CA ARG A 65 22.50 -5.59 2.18
C ARG A 65 21.05 -6.04 2.39
N PRO A 66 20.36 -6.53 1.35
CA PRO A 66 18.98 -6.99 1.47
C PRO A 66 18.90 -8.27 2.32
N ARG A 67 17.82 -8.39 3.09
CA ARG A 67 17.52 -9.58 3.90
C ARG A 67 16.60 -10.52 3.14
N ILE A 68 16.79 -11.82 3.34
CA ILE A 68 15.93 -12.85 2.75
C ILE A 68 14.49 -12.71 3.27
N PRO A 69 13.45 -12.95 2.44
CA PRO A 69 12.07 -12.99 2.89
C PRO A 69 11.87 -14.02 4.01
N ASN A 70 11.23 -13.61 5.11
CA ASN A 70 10.97 -14.47 6.26
C ASN A 70 9.57 -15.10 6.21
N TYR A 71 9.42 -16.26 6.84
CA TYR A 71 8.12 -16.86 7.08
C TYR A 71 7.26 -15.98 7.99
N ARG A 72 5.94 -16.03 7.81
CA ARG A 72 4.99 -15.37 8.72
C ARG A 72 5.00 -16.08 10.08
N LYS A 73 4.80 -15.31 11.15
CA LYS A 73 4.61 -15.85 12.51
C LYS A 73 3.39 -16.78 12.54
N LYS A 74 3.52 -17.91 13.25
CA LYS A 74 2.42 -18.86 13.46
C LYS A 74 1.21 -18.15 14.06
N GLY A 75 0.02 -18.40 13.51
CA GLY A 75 -1.23 -17.73 13.91
C GLY A 75 -1.43 -16.32 13.33
N GLY A 76 -0.47 -15.81 12.56
CA GLY A 76 -0.64 -14.55 11.83
C GLY A 76 -1.62 -14.66 10.67
N LEU A 77 -2.37 -13.60 10.42
CA LEU A 77 -3.24 -13.48 9.25
C LEU A 77 -2.44 -13.04 8.02
N ALA A 78 -2.91 -13.40 6.84
CA ALA A 78 -2.32 -13.03 5.55
C ALA A 78 -3.37 -12.45 4.61
N THR A 79 -2.92 -11.63 3.67
CA THR A 79 -3.77 -11.18 2.57
C THR A 79 -4.15 -12.36 1.70
N VAL A 80 -5.43 -12.46 1.33
CA VAL A 80 -5.95 -13.48 0.44
C VAL A 80 -6.52 -12.80 -0.78
N SER A 81 -6.06 -13.22 -1.97
CA SER A 81 -6.53 -12.66 -3.22
C SER A 81 -7.44 -13.61 -3.99
N TYR A 82 -8.43 -13.05 -4.66
CA TYR A 82 -9.38 -13.72 -5.53
C TYR A 82 -9.31 -13.06 -6.92
N PRO A 83 -8.80 -13.74 -7.95
CA PRO A 83 -8.84 -13.20 -9.30
C PRO A 83 -10.29 -13.11 -9.78
N ALA A 84 -10.58 -12.18 -10.71
CA ALA A 84 -11.91 -11.91 -11.22
C ALA A 84 -12.69 -13.17 -11.66
N GLN A 85 -12.00 -14.11 -12.32
CA GLN A 85 -12.56 -15.39 -12.77
C GLN A 85 -13.17 -16.26 -11.64
N ALA A 86 -12.76 -16.05 -10.39
CA ALA A 86 -13.29 -16.77 -9.24
C ALA A 86 -14.52 -16.09 -8.62
N LEU A 87 -14.78 -14.83 -8.97
CA LEU A 87 -15.86 -14.02 -8.41
C LEU A 87 -17.10 -14.12 -9.30
N LYS A 88 -18.29 -13.98 -8.70
CA LYS A 88 -19.55 -13.91 -9.45
C LYS A 88 -20.42 -12.79 -8.92
N LEU A 89 -21.05 -12.02 -9.80
CA LEU A 89 -22.06 -11.05 -9.41
C LEU A 89 -23.40 -11.76 -9.13
N LYS A 90 -24.04 -11.41 -8.02
CA LYS A 90 -25.38 -11.85 -7.62
C LYS A 90 -26.16 -10.62 -7.15
N GLY A 91 -26.99 -10.06 -8.02
CA GLY A 91 -27.64 -8.77 -7.76
C GLY A 91 -26.57 -7.68 -7.54
N ASN A 92 -26.68 -6.94 -6.43
CA ASN A 92 -25.71 -5.90 -6.05
C ASN A 92 -24.58 -6.40 -5.14
N GLN A 93 -24.32 -7.71 -5.14
CA GLN A 93 -23.32 -8.35 -4.29
C GLN A 93 -22.37 -9.24 -5.09
N ILE A 94 -21.12 -9.29 -4.66
CA ILE A 94 -20.08 -10.16 -5.18
C ILE A 94 -20.05 -11.42 -4.32
N ARG A 95 -20.28 -12.55 -4.95
CA ARG A 95 -20.09 -13.87 -4.36
C ARG A 95 -18.61 -14.23 -4.38
N VAL A 96 -18.04 -14.40 -3.19
CA VAL A 96 -16.67 -14.86 -2.97
C VAL A 96 -16.71 -16.32 -2.54
N PRO A 97 -16.23 -17.26 -3.37
CA PRO A 97 -16.26 -18.68 -3.04
C PRO A 97 -15.24 -19.05 -1.96
N LEU A 98 -15.55 -20.07 -1.17
CA LEU A 98 -14.66 -20.65 -0.16
C LEU A 98 -14.20 -22.05 -0.60
N GLY A 99 -13.11 -22.55 0.00
CA GLY A 99 -12.59 -23.88 -0.30
C GLY A 99 -13.56 -25.00 0.14
N ASN A 100 -13.44 -26.18 -0.48
CA ASN A 100 -14.31 -27.33 -0.18
C ASN A 100 -14.25 -27.76 1.30
N THR A 101 -13.11 -27.56 1.96
CA THR A 101 -12.97 -27.83 3.41
C THR A 101 -13.88 -26.91 4.22
N CYS A 102 -14.01 -25.63 3.85
CA CYS A 102 -14.94 -24.71 4.52
C CYS A 102 -16.39 -25.17 4.39
N LYS A 103 -16.80 -25.62 3.20
CA LYS A 103 -18.14 -26.16 2.97
C LYS A 103 -18.39 -27.41 3.83
N ARG A 104 -17.43 -28.33 3.91
CA ARG A 104 -17.55 -29.57 4.68
C ARG A 104 -17.61 -29.32 6.19
N TRP A 105 -16.79 -28.40 6.70
CA TRP A 105 -16.62 -28.22 8.15
C TRP A 105 -17.57 -27.17 8.73
N PHE A 106 -17.93 -26.15 7.96
CA PHE A 106 -18.72 -25.02 8.42
C PHE A 106 -20.04 -24.84 7.65
N GLY A 107 -20.32 -25.66 6.64
CA GLY A 107 -21.50 -25.48 5.77
C GLY A 107 -21.41 -24.25 4.85
N LEU A 108 -20.29 -23.53 4.86
CA LEU A 108 -20.10 -22.27 4.13
C LEU A 108 -19.33 -22.52 2.83
N ASP A 109 -20.04 -22.35 1.70
CA ASP A 109 -19.45 -22.48 0.36
C ASP A 109 -18.99 -21.14 -0.23
N CYS A 110 -19.46 -20.02 0.34
CA CYS A 110 -19.16 -18.66 -0.09
C CYS A 110 -19.57 -17.65 0.99
N PHE A 111 -19.26 -16.39 0.73
CA PHE A 111 -19.88 -15.23 1.38
C PHE A 111 -20.14 -14.14 0.34
N LEU A 112 -20.98 -13.17 0.69
CA LEU A 112 -21.40 -12.09 -0.20
C LEU A 112 -20.84 -10.75 0.32
N ILE A 113 -20.31 -9.93 -0.60
CA ILE A 113 -19.80 -8.60 -0.30
C ILE A 113 -20.55 -7.58 -1.18
N PRO A 114 -20.99 -6.42 -0.67
CA PRO A 114 -21.57 -5.39 -1.53
C PRO A 114 -20.54 -4.86 -2.55
N ILE A 115 -20.97 -4.65 -3.79
CA ILE A 115 -20.14 -3.95 -4.77
C ILE A 115 -20.17 -2.44 -4.49
N PRO A 116 -19.04 -1.71 -4.58
CA PRO A 116 -19.05 -0.26 -4.48
C PRO A 116 -19.91 0.37 -5.59
N SER A 117 -20.69 1.40 -5.26
CA SER A 117 -21.58 2.07 -6.22
C SER A 117 -20.85 2.74 -7.38
N ASN A 118 -19.58 3.06 -7.20
CA ASN A 118 -18.71 3.73 -8.17
C ASN A 118 -17.80 2.77 -8.95
N LEU A 119 -18.05 1.45 -8.90
CA LEU A 119 -17.21 0.44 -9.55
C LEU A 119 -18.06 -0.61 -10.27
N ALA A 120 -17.90 -0.69 -11.59
CA ALA A 120 -18.51 -1.76 -12.37
C ALA A 120 -17.84 -3.11 -12.09
N PHE A 121 -18.62 -4.18 -11.95
CA PHE A 121 -18.10 -5.53 -11.68
C PHE A 121 -17.12 -6.00 -12.77
N SER A 122 -17.40 -5.67 -14.03
CA SER A 122 -16.57 -6.03 -15.19
C SER A 122 -15.16 -5.43 -15.16
N ALA A 123 -14.95 -4.32 -14.45
CA ALA A 123 -13.65 -3.67 -14.33
C ALA A 123 -12.74 -4.38 -13.30
N ILE A 124 -13.31 -5.14 -12.38
CA ILE A 124 -12.58 -5.79 -11.29
C ILE A 124 -11.67 -6.88 -11.88
N LYS A 125 -10.37 -6.78 -11.61
CA LYS A 125 -9.36 -7.80 -11.96
C LYS A 125 -9.07 -8.74 -10.80
N GLU A 126 -9.09 -8.20 -9.58
CA GLU A 126 -8.79 -8.96 -8.36
C GLU A 126 -9.50 -8.33 -7.15
N LEU A 127 -10.03 -9.18 -6.27
CA LEU A 127 -10.49 -8.81 -4.94
C LEU A 127 -9.46 -9.32 -3.92
N ARG A 128 -8.94 -8.44 -3.08
CA ARG A 128 -8.03 -8.80 -1.99
C ARG A 128 -8.72 -8.62 -0.64
N ILE A 129 -8.49 -9.56 0.26
CA ILE A 129 -8.95 -9.49 1.65
C ILE A 129 -7.74 -9.28 2.53
N LEU A 130 -7.61 -8.08 3.10
CA LEU A 130 -6.45 -7.67 3.89
C LEU A 130 -6.80 -7.66 5.38
N PRO A 131 -6.08 -8.42 6.22
CA PRO A 131 -6.18 -8.28 7.67
C PRO A 131 -5.42 -7.03 8.13
N ARG A 132 -6.12 -6.06 8.72
CA ARG A 132 -5.53 -4.82 9.24
C ARG A 132 -6.26 -4.36 10.49
N ASN A 133 -5.51 -4.17 11.58
CA ASN A 133 -6.03 -3.73 12.90
C ASN A 133 -7.23 -4.54 13.41
N ARG A 134 -7.14 -5.87 13.31
CA ARG A 134 -8.19 -6.83 13.70
C ARG A 134 -9.50 -6.72 12.90
N CYS A 135 -9.51 -5.95 11.81
CA CYS A 135 -10.57 -5.94 10.82
C CYS A 135 -10.08 -6.55 9.50
N PHE A 136 -11.02 -6.92 8.64
CA PHE A 136 -10.73 -7.30 7.26
C PHE A 136 -11.20 -6.20 6.31
N TYR A 137 -10.35 -5.84 5.36
CA TYR A 137 -10.69 -4.90 4.29
C TYR A 137 -10.81 -5.68 2.99
N TRP A 138 -11.86 -5.41 2.23
CA TRP A 138 -11.96 -5.79 0.83
C TRP A 138 -11.37 -4.67 -0.03
N GLU A 139 -10.33 -5.00 -0.80
CA GLU A 139 -9.68 -4.10 -1.75
C GLU A 139 -9.98 -4.61 -3.16
N PHE A 140 -10.59 -3.75 -3.97
CA PHE A 140 -10.87 -4.03 -5.38
C PHE A 140 -9.74 -3.48 -6.23
N VAL A 141 -9.04 -4.37 -6.93
CA VAL A 141 -8.03 -4.02 -7.92
C VAL A 141 -8.69 -4.04 -9.29
N TYR A 142 -8.62 -2.91 -9.98
CA TYR A 142 -9.19 -2.72 -11.30
C TYR A 142 -8.25 -1.85 -12.14
N GLU A 143 -8.27 -2.06 -13.44
CA GLU A 143 -7.62 -1.15 -14.38
C GLU A 143 -8.51 0.08 -14.51
N LYS A 144 -7.88 1.26 -14.41
CA LYS A 144 -8.53 2.52 -14.69
C LYS A 144 -7.95 3.05 -15.98
N GLU A 145 -8.81 3.38 -16.93
CA GLU A 145 -8.38 4.04 -18.15
C GLU A 145 -7.66 5.35 -17.80
N VAL A 146 -6.54 5.59 -18.48
CA VAL A 146 -5.79 6.83 -18.33
C VAL A 146 -6.71 7.95 -18.80
N VAL A 147 -7.12 8.80 -17.86
CA VAL A 147 -7.91 10.01 -18.18
C VAL A 147 -7.11 10.79 -19.23
N VAL A 148 -7.77 11.17 -20.33
CA VAL A 148 -7.18 12.02 -21.37
C VAL A 148 -6.43 13.15 -20.68
N LYS A 149 -5.12 13.26 -20.95
CA LYS A 149 -4.31 14.31 -20.34
C LYS A 149 -4.93 15.65 -20.77
N PRO A 150 -5.30 16.52 -19.82
CA PRO A 150 -5.80 17.83 -20.17
C PRO A 150 -4.74 18.55 -21.01
N GLN A 151 -5.16 19.20 -22.09
CA GLN A 151 -4.28 20.05 -22.88
C GLN A 151 -3.99 21.31 -22.06
N LEU A 152 -2.85 21.32 -21.37
CA LEU A 152 -2.40 22.43 -20.52
C LEU A 152 -1.12 23.02 -21.11
N ASN A 153 -0.86 24.31 -20.87
CA ASN A 153 0.36 24.96 -21.33
C ASN A 153 1.56 24.51 -20.49
N GLN A 154 2.54 23.84 -21.12
CA GLN A 154 3.75 23.34 -20.45
C GLN A 154 4.71 24.46 -20.01
N GLU A 155 4.61 25.65 -20.62
CA GLU A 155 5.38 26.84 -20.23
C GLU A 155 4.84 27.47 -18.95
N ASN A 156 3.58 27.19 -18.59
CA ASN A 156 3.01 27.61 -17.32
C ASN A 156 3.46 26.62 -16.24
N VAL A 157 4.27 27.12 -15.31
CA VAL A 157 4.94 26.32 -14.28
C VAL A 157 4.44 26.71 -12.90
N LEU A 158 4.13 25.71 -12.06
CA LEU A 158 3.92 25.88 -10.63
C LEU A 158 5.12 25.33 -9.87
N GLY A 159 5.83 26.21 -9.16
CA GLY A 159 6.81 25.83 -8.16
C GLY A 159 6.12 25.53 -6.83
N ILE A 160 6.50 24.42 -6.20
CA ILE A 160 5.95 23.99 -4.90
C ILE A 160 7.11 23.83 -3.91
N ASP A 161 7.03 24.56 -2.80
CA ASP A 161 7.88 24.39 -1.62
C ASP A 161 7.07 23.74 -0.49
N HIS A 162 7.52 22.59 0.02
CA HIS A 162 6.83 21.87 1.08
C HIS A 162 7.37 22.24 2.47
N GLY A 163 6.47 22.65 3.35
CA GLY A 163 6.75 23.01 4.73
C GLY A 163 5.92 22.22 5.74
N VAL A 164 5.92 22.69 6.98
CA VAL A 164 5.17 22.07 8.11
C VAL A 164 3.92 22.88 8.48
N ASN A 165 4.04 24.21 8.56
CA ASN A 165 2.91 25.09 8.89
C ASN A 165 2.15 25.48 7.62
N ASN A 166 2.86 26.05 6.66
CA ASN A 166 2.40 26.12 5.28
C ASN A 166 2.87 24.81 4.65
N TRP A 167 1.96 23.84 4.57
CA TRP A 167 2.33 22.51 4.12
C TRP A 167 2.83 22.54 2.68
N LEU A 168 2.13 23.28 1.83
CA LEU A 168 2.59 23.58 0.47
C LEU A 168 2.48 25.08 0.26
N THR A 169 3.57 25.71 -0.16
CA THR A 169 3.59 27.07 -0.67
C THR A 169 3.83 26.97 -2.16
N CYS A 170 2.85 27.39 -2.95
CA CYS A 170 2.88 27.24 -4.40
C CYS A 170 2.87 28.62 -5.05
N VAL A 171 3.79 28.84 -6.00
CA VAL A 171 3.88 30.08 -6.79
C VAL A 171 4.08 29.71 -8.24
N SER A 172 3.38 30.40 -9.14
CA SER A 172 3.45 30.16 -10.58
C SER A 172 4.06 31.34 -11.34
N ASN A 173 4.63 31.06 -12.51
CA ASN A 173 5.13 32.11 -13.42
C ASN A 173 4.00 32.90 -14.11
N VAL A 174 2.75 32.44 -14.02
CA VAL A 174 1.54 33.17 -14.48
C VAL A 174 0.95 34.10 -13.42
N GLY A 175 1.69 34.39 -12.35
CA GLY A 175 1.29 35.36 -11.32
C GLY A 175 0.26 34.86 -10.30
N THR A 176 0.01 33.56 -10.23
CA THR A 176 -0.89 32.96 -9.21
C THR A 176 -0.10 32.29 -8.09
N SER A 177 -0.66 32.32 -6.88
CA SER A 177 -0.10 31.64 -5.71
C SER A 177 -1.19 30.95 -4.88
N LEU A 178 -0.78 29.96 -4.11
CA LEU A 178 -1.63 29.14 -3.25
C LEU A 178 -0.83 28.69 -2.03
N ILE A 179 -1.44 28.73 -0.85
CA ILE A 179 -0.90 28.10 0.36
C ILE A 179 -1.87 27.03 0.85
N VAL A 180 -1.37 25.82 1.08
CA VAL A 180 -2.10 24.74 1.74
C VAL A 180 -1.69 24.70 3.21
N ASP A 181 -2.63 24.96 4.13
CA ASP A 181 -2.35 24.92 5.57
C ASP A 181 -2.05 23.50 6.07
N GLY A 182 -0.99 23.37 6.86
CA GLY A 182 -0.56 22.15 7.53
C GLY A 182 -0.83 22.15 9.04
N LYS A 183 -1.26 23.28 9.63
CA LYS A 183 -1.42 23.41 11.08
C LYS A 183 -2.40 22.39 11.66
N HIS A 184 -3.49 22.11 10.95
CA HIS A 184 -4.47 21.11 11.38
C HIS A 184 -3.84 19.71 11.50
N LEU A 185 -3.22 19.21 10.42
CA LEU A 185 -2.55 17.91 10.43
C LEU A 185 -1.41 17.87 11.48
N LYS A 186 -0.72 18.99 11.67
CA LYS A 186 0.35 19.11 12.68
C LYS A 186 -0.21 18.95 14.08
N SER A 187 -1.32 19.64 14.39
CA SER A 187 -2.00 19.53 15.67
C SER A 187 -2.46 18.09 15.94
N MET A 188 -3.04 17.44 14.95
CA MET A 188 -3.47 16.04 15.04
C MET A 188 -2.30 15.09 15.27
N ASN A 189 -1.17 15.27 14.56
CA ASN A 189 0.01 14.44 14.76
C ASN A 189 0.61 14.64 16.16
N ARG A 190 0.63 15.88 16.67
CA ARG A 190 1.03 16.15 18.07
C ARG A 190 0.12 15.43 19.07
N TRP A 191 -1.20 15.44 18.86
CA TRP A 191 -2.13 14.73 19.73
C TRP A 191 -1.88 13.23 19.72
N TYR A 192 -1.69 12.63 18.54
CA TYR A 192 -1.31 11.23 18.38
C TYR A 192 -0.03 10.90 19.17
N ASN A 193 1.00 11.74 19.09
CA ASN A 193 2.25 11.54 19.83
C ASN A 193 2.05 11.54 21.34
N LYS A 194 1.26 12.48 21.84
CA LYS A 194 0.91 12.53 23.26
C LYS A 194 0.24 11.22 23.69
N GLN A 195 -0.75 10.76 22.93
CA GLN A 195 -1.45 9.50 23.21
C GLN A 195 -0.52 8.28 23.17
N VAL A 196 0.36 8.18 22.17
CA VAL A 196 1.33 7.08 22.08
C VAL A 196 2.31 7.09 23.24
N SER A 197 2.82 8.28 23.62
CA SER A 197 3.74 8.44 24.75
C SER A 197 3.11 7.94 26.04
N THR A 198 1.90 8.41 26.37
CA THR A 198 1.17 7.97 27.57
C THR A 198 0.87 6.47 27.56
N LEU A 199 0.53 5.89 26.41
CA LEU A 199 0.23 4.45 26.31
C LEU A 199 1.46 3.54 26.38
N LYS A 200 2.64 4.07 26.06
CA LYS A 200 3.91 3.34 26.12
C LYS A 200 4.69 3.63 27.40
N GLU A 201 4.21 4.55 28.23
CA GLU A 201 4.79 4.86 29.52
C GLU A 201 4.82 3.62 30.41
N ASN A 202 5.99 3.32 30.99
CA ASN A 202 6.25 2.13 31.81
C ASN A 202 5.98 0.78 31.10
N GLN A 203 5.94 0.76 29.76
CA GLN A 203 5.79 -0.47 28.99
C GLN A 203 7.14 -0.97 28.46
N PRO A 204 7.30 -2.29 28.26
CA PRO A 204 8.53 -2.84 27.70
C PRO A 204 8.78 -2.32 26.28
N THR A 205 10.06 -2.30 25.89
CA THR A 205 10.47 -1.94 24.52
C THR A 205 9.73 -2.80 23.50
N GLY A 206 9.08 -2.15 22.54
CA GLY A 206 8.28 -2.83 21.52
C GLY A 206 6.83 -3.14 21.93
N PHE A 207 6.35 -2.63 23.06
CA PHE A 207 4.96 -2.77 23.48
C PHE A 207 3.97 -2.34 22.39
N TRP A 208 2.96 -3.18 22.20
CA TRP A 208 1.89 -3.00 21.23
C TRP A 208 0.56 -3.46 21.82
N SER A 209 -0.49 -2.66 21.63
CA SER A 209 -1.83 -2.94 22.15
C SER A 209 -2.90 -2.64 21.11
N ASN A 210 -4.11 -3.18 21.33
CA ASN A 210 -5.26 -2.88 20.46
C ASN A 210 -5.57 -1.38 20.41
N ARG A 211 -5.42 -0.69 21.55
CA ARG A 211 -5.61 0.77 21.62
C ARG A 211 -4.57 1.51 20.80
N LEU A 212 -3.29 1.12 20.88
CA LEU A 212 -2.21 1.68 20.06
C LEU A 212 -2.48 1.45 18.56
N ALA A 213 -2.89 0.24 18.18
CA ALA A 213 -3.23 -0.08 16.79
C ALA A 213 -4.39 0.80 16.27
N ALA A 214 -5.46 0.97 17.06
CA ALA A 214 -6.61 1.78 16.68
C ALA A 214 -6.28 3.27 16.49
N ILE A 215 -5.52 3.88 17.42
CA ILE A 215 -5.14 5.30 17.29
C ILE A 215 -4.17 5.52 16.12
N THR A 216 -3.28 4.55 15.87
CA THR A 216 -2.32 4.60 14.75
C THR A 216 -3.05 4.53 13.42
N GLU A 217 -4.05 3.64 13.32
CA GLU A 217 -4.88 3.52 12.13
C GLU A 217 -5.69 4.79 11.85
N LYS A 218 -6.32 5.35 12.87
CA LYS A 218 -7.07 6.60 12.76
C LYS A 218 -6.17 7.71 12.20
N ARG A 219 -4.98 7.87 12.79
CA ARG A 219 -3.99 8.85 12.35
C ARG A 219 -3.53 8.61 10.91
N ASN A 220 -3.24 7.36 10.53
CA ASN A 220 -2.80 7.04 9.17
C ASN A 220 -3.88 7.32 8.12
N ARG A 221 -5.15 7.03 8.42
CA ARG A 221 -6.28 7.37 7.54
C ARG A 221 -6.43 8.88 7.38
N GLN A 222 -6.33 9.63 8.48
CA GLN A 222 -6.45 11.09 8.47
C GLN A 222 -5.33 11.77 7.70
N ILE A 223 -4.07 11.33 7.86
CA ILE A 223 -2.95 11.87 7.09
C ILE A 223 -3.11 11.59 5.60
N ARG A 224 -3.50 10.35 5.25
CA ARG A 224 -3.76 9.99 3.85
C ARG A 224 -4.85 10.84 3.22
N ASP A 225 -5.95 11.07 3.94
CA ASP A 225 -7.03 11.96 3.51
C ASP A 225 -6.51 13.40 3.31
N GLY A 226 -5.72 13.92 4.24
CA GLY A 226 -5.07 15.22 4.12
C GLY A 226 -4.20 15.34 2.87
N ILE A 227 -3.38 14.32 2.57
CA ILE A 227 -2.50 14.28 1.38
C ILE A 227 -3.35 14.32 0.10
N ASN A 228 -4.38 13.49 0.03
CA ASN A 228 -5.26 13.42 -1.14
C ASN A 228 -6.00 14.74 -1.38
N LYS A 229 -6.44 15.41 -0.32
CA LYS A 229 -7.07 16.74 -0.39
C LYS A 229 -6.08 17.81 -0.84
N ALA A 230 -4.88 17.84 -0.27
CA ALA A 230 -3.83 18.77 -0.68
C ALA A 230 -3.47 18.60 -2.16
N ALA A 231 -3.26 17.36 -2.61
CA ALA A 231 -3.02 17.05 -4.02
C ALA A 231 -4.19 17.52 -4.90
N ARG A 232 -5.44 17.28 -4.49
CA ARG A 232 -6.62 17.74 -5.23
C ARG A 232 -6.68 19.27 -5.33
N ILE A 233 -6.39 19.99 -4.26
CA ILE A 233 -6.37 21.47 -4.25
C ILE A 233 -5.32 21.97 -5.25
N VAL A 234 -4.10 21.42 -5.21
CA VAL A 234 -3.02 21.80 -6.14
C VAL A 234 -3.40 21.49 -7.58
N ILE A 235 -3.91 20.30 -7.88
CA ILE A 235 -4.32 19.92 -9.24
C ILE A 235 -5.46 20.81 -9.75
N ASN A 236 -6.45 21.10 -8.92
CA ASN A 236 -7.54 22.01 -9.30
C ASN A 236 -7.02 23.42 -9.59
N HIS A 237 -6.03 23.91 -8.83
CA HIS A 237 -5.35 25.17 -9.10
C HIS A 237 -4.63 25.14 -10.46
N CYS A 238 -3.92 24.05 -10.76
CA CYS A 238 -3.25 23.90 -12.05
C CYS A 238 -4.22 23.88 -13.23
N LEU A 239 -5.32 23.12 -13.11
CA LEU A 239 -6.36 23.04 -14.15
C LEU A 239 -7.03 24.40 -14.38
N LYS A 240 -7.34 25.13 -13.31
CA LYS A 240 -7.97 26.46 -13.40
C LYS A 240 -7.09 27.48 -14.11
N ASN A 241 -5.78 27.43 -13.88
CA ASN A 241 -4.81 28.41 -14.38
C ASN A 241 -4.01 27.92 -15.59
N GLN A 242 -4.43 26.83 -16.25
CA GLN A 242 -3.77 26.27 -17.43
C GLN A 242 -2.28 25.96 -17.21
N ILE A 243 -1.92 25.46 -16.03
CA ILE A 243 -0.54 25.13 -15.66
C ILE A 243 -0.24 23.67 -16.05
N GLY A 244 0.67 23.46 -16.98
CA GLY A 244 1.06 22.14 -17.48
C GLY A 244 2.24 21.50 -16.75
N THR A 245 3.09 22.31 -16.12
CA THR A 245 4.32 21.83 -15.46
C THR A 245 4.28 22.10 -13.96
N ILE A 246 4.56 21.07 -13.16
CA ILE A 246 4.70 21.19 -11.70
C ILE A 246 6.14 20.86 -11.33
N VAL A 247 6.80 21.79 -10.66
CA VAL A 247 8.15 21.62 -10.10
C VAL A 247 8.01 21.51 -8.58
N PHE A 248 8.43 20.39 -8.03
CA PHE A 248 8.36 20.12 -6.60
C PHE A 248 9.76 20.18 -5.99
N GLY A 249 9.95 21.02 -4.96
CA GLY A 249 11.23 21.14 -4.28
C GLY A 249 11.68 19.81 -3.68
N TRP A 250 12.84 19.30 -4.10
CA TRP A 250 13.42 18.07 -3.56
C TRP A 250 14.75 18.37 -2.87
N ASN A 251 14.72 18.48 -1.54
CA ASN A 251 15.94 18.66 -0.75
C ASN A 251 16.56 17.30 -0.42
N GLN A 252 17.64 16.95 -1.13
CA GLN A 252 18.46 15.79 -0.78
C GLN A 252 19.00 15.97 0.65
N GLY A 253 18.76 15.00 1.54
CA GLY A 253 19.27 15.03 2.92
C GLY A 253 18.32 15.58 3.99
N GLN A 254 17.09 15.97 3.65
CA GLN A 254 16.07 16.40 4.64
C GLN A 254 15.79 15.36 5.74
N LYS A 255 16.07 14.08 5.48
CA LYS A 255 15.96 12.96 6.42
C LYS A 255 17.25 12.62 7.18
N ASN A 256 18.42 13.09 6.73
CA ASN A 256 19.69 12.50 7.15
C ASN A 256 20.51 13.32 8.15
N GLN A 257 20.41 14.64 8.20
CA GLN A 257 21.13 15.43 9.21
C GLN A 257 20.39 16.73 9.49
N ILE A 258 19.65 16.79 10.60
CA ILE A 258 19.19 18.04 11.19
C ILE A 258 19.57 17.96 12.67
N GLU A 259 20.68 18.59 13.05
CA GLU A 259 21.04 18.88 14.44
C GLU A 259 20.16 20.00 15.00
N LEU A 260 18.84 19.81 14.99
CA LEU A 260 17.89 20.70 15.67
C LEU A 260 17.28 19.93 16.84
N GLY A 261 17.34 20.55 18.02
CA GLY A 261 17.12 19.93 19.33
C GLY A 261 15.94 18.95 19.40
N LYS A 262 16.10 17.92 20.25
CA LYS A 262 15.23 16.73 20.44
C LYS A 262 13.71 16.93 20.29
N LYS A 263 13.15 18.13 20.57
CA LYS A 263 11.72 18.46 20.40
C LYS A 263 11.26 18.65 18.94
N VAL A 264 12.13 19.04 18.01
CA VAL A 264 11.77 19.33 16.60
C VAL A 264 11.75 18.05 15.76
N ILE A 265 12.75 17.19 15.99
CA ILE A 265 12.92 15.84 15.40
C ILE A 265 11.62 15.04 15.44
N GLN A 266 10.97 14.94 16.60
CA GLN A 266 9.81 14.06 16.78
C GLN A 266 8.59 14.45 15.91
N ASN A 267 8.49 15.72 15.50
CA ASN A 267 7.39 16.19 14.67
C ASN A 267 7.62 15.92 13.18
N LEU A 268 8.85 16.04 12.67
CA LEU A 268 9.13 15.93 11.22
C LEU A 268 9.18 14.47 10.74
N TYR A 269 9.83 13.59 11.51
CA TYR A 269 10.02 12.17 11.14
C TYR A 269 8.70 11.41 11.00
N GLN A 270 7.66 11.84 11.71
CA GLN A 270 6.35 11.19 11.64
C GLN A 270 5.51 11.65 10.46
N PHE A 271 5.64 12.89 10.00
CA PHE A 271 4.91 13.35 8.83
C PHE A 271 5.31 12.62 7.55
N LEU A 272 6.57 12.16 7.46
CA LEU A 272 7.17 11.58 6.25
C LEU A 272 7.32 10.05 6.27
N GLN A 273 6.92 9.37 7.35
CA GLN A 273 6.85 7.90 7.39
C GLN A 273 5.46 7.44 6.93
N LEU A 274 5.33 7.27 5.62
CA LEU A 274 4.31 6.46 4.96
C LEU A 274 5.04 5.37 4.17
N ASP A 275 5.56 4.37 4.88
CA ASP A 275 5.92 3.06 4.34
C ASP A 275 5.27 1.98 5.23
#